data_AF-A0A372NV04-F1
#
_entry.id   AF-A0A372NV04-F1
#
_cell.length_a   1.000
_cell.length_b   1.000
_cell.length_c   1.000
_cell.angle_alpha   90.00
_cell.angle_beta   90.00
_cell.angle_gamma   90.00
#
_symmetry.space_group_name_H-M   'P 1'
#
loop_
_entity.id
_entity.type
_entity.pdbx_description
1 polymer ?
#
loop_
_entity_poly.entity_id
_entity_poly.type
_entity_poly.pdbx_seq_one_letter_code
_entity_poly.pdbx_strand_id
1 'polypeptide(L)' 'MKKLFVSGFPLGITELELATLIAPYGDIDTIKIVRDKKTKKCKGYAFI' A
#
# COMPACT_ATOMS: atom_id res chain seq x y z
N MET A 1 -7.91 14.35 8.29
CA MET A 1 -7.25 13.49 7.29
C MET A 1 -6.93 12.16 7.96
N LYS A 2 -7.60 11.07 7.56
CA LYS A 2 -7.31 9.72 8.06
C LYS A 2 -6.25 9.12 7.15
N LYS A 3 -5.20 8.51 7.73
CA LYS A 3 -4.12 7.87 6.98
C LYS A 3 -3.95 6.48 7.55
N LEU A 4 -4.26 5.47 6.75
CA LEU A 4 -4.16 4.08 7.11
C LEU A 4 -2.74 3.60 6.81
N PHE A 5 -2.13 2.92 7.77
CA PHE A 5 -0.85 2.25 7.56
C PHE A 5 -1.13 0.78 7.35
N VAL A 6 -0.64 0.24 6.24
CA VAL A 6 -0.77 -1.18 5.91
C VAL A 6 0.63 -1.75 5.78
N SER A 7 0.92 -2.85 6.48
CA SER A 7 2.22 -3.53 6.45
C SER A 7 2.05 -5.04 6.47
N GLY A 8 3.06 -5.77 6.01
CA GLY A 8 3.07 -7.25 6.05
C GLY A 8 2.59 -7.90 4.75
N PHE A 9 2.49 -7.15 3.66
CA PHE A 9 2.13 -7.68 2.34
C PHE A 9 3.37 -8.01 1.48
N PRO A 10 3.23 -8.89 0.48
CA PRO A 10 4.33 -9.29 -0.38
C PRO A 10 4.94 -8.12 -1.16
N LEU A 11 6.24 -8.24 -1.45
CA LEU A 11 7.03 -7.21 -2.12
C LEU A 11 6.53 -6.89 -3.55
N GLY A 12 5.76 -7.79 -4.14
CA GLY A 12 5.17 -7.66 -5.47
C GLY A 12 3.75 -7.09 -5.49
N ILE A 13 3.19 -6.68 -4.35
CA ILE A 13 1.84 -6.14 -4.32
C ILE A 13 1.76 -4.82 -5.13
N THR A 14 0.67 -4.67 -5.87
CA THR A 14 0.36 -3.45 -6.63
C THR A 14 -0.64 -2.59 -5.86
N GLU A 15 -0.72 -1.32 -6.24
CA GLU A 15 -1.69 -0.38 -5.68
C GLU A 15 -3.13 -0.86 -5.91
N LEU A 16 -3.39 -1.51 -7.05
CA LEU A 16 -4.71 -2.07 -7.39
C LEU A 16 -5.13 -3.22 -6.48
N GLU A 17 -4.20 -4.11 -6.14
CA GLU A 17 -4.45 -5.22 -5.21
C GLU A 17 -4.75 -4.68 -3.81
N LEU A 18 -3.96 -3.70 -3.36
CA LEU A 18 -4.16 -3.05 -2.07
C LEU A 18 -5.49 -2.28 -2.03
N ALA A 19 -5.85 -1.62 -3.14
CA ALA A 19 -7.12 -0.91 -3.28
C ALA A 19 -8.30 -1.88 -3.19
N THR A 20 -8.24 -2.99 -3.92
CA THR A 20 -9.28 -4.03 -3.90
C THR A 20 -9.47 -4.63 -2.51
N LEU A 21 -8.37 -4.83 -1.77
CA LEU A 21 -8.40 -5.35 -0.40
C LEU A 21 -9.07 -4.38 0.59
N ILE A 22 -8.90 -3.08 0.39
CA ILE A 22 -9.38 -2.03 1.31
C ILE A 22 -10.74 -1.45 0.87
N ALA A 23 -11.09 -1.55 -0.40
CA ALA A 23 -12.36 -1.07 -0.98
C ALA A 23 -13.62 -1.48 -0.20
N PRO A 24 -13.77 -2.73 0.30
CA PRO A 24 -14.93 -3.09 1.10
C PRO A 24 -14.93 -2.47 2.52
N TYR A 25 -13.79 -1.99 3.01
CA TYR A 25 -13.63 -1.38 4.33
C TYR A 25 -13.72 0.16 4.29
N GLY A 26 -13.57 0.78 3.13
CA GLY A 26 -13.76 2.22 2.94
C GLY A 26 -13.17 2.78 1.65
N ASP A 27 -13.51 4.03 1.36
CA ASP A 27 -13.01 4.76 0.20
C ASP A 27 -11.52 5.12 0.36
N ILE A 28 -10.77 4.86 -0.71
CA ILE A 28 -9.34 5.11 -0.79
C ILE A 28 -9.11 6.37 -1.63
N ASP A 29 -8.47 7.38 -1.04
CA ASP A 29 -8.11 8.61 -1.74
C ASP A 29 -6.74 8.48 -2.42
N THR A 30 -5.72 8.03 -1.68
CA THR A 30 -4.35 7.99 -2.18
C THR A 30 -3.60 6.77 -1.63
N ILE A 31 -3.10 5.90 -2.51
CA ILE A 31 -2.20 4.82 -2.11
C ILE A 31 -0.76 5.23 -2.34
N LYS A 32 0.10 4.98 -1.34
CA LYS A 32 1.53 5.29 -1.37
C LYS A 32 2.33 4.11 -0.85
N ILE A 33 2.77 3.26 -1.77
CA ILE A 33 3.64 2.12 -1.46
C ILE A 33 5.06 2.63 -1.25
N VAL A 34 5.65 2.32 -0.09
CA VAL A 34 7.04 2.70 0.17
C VAL A 34 7.97 1.65 -0.39
N ARG A 35 8.80 2.09 -1.35
CA ARG A 35 9.81 1.27 -2.02
C ARG A 35 11.19 1.78 -1.68
N ASP A 36 12.12 0.85 -1.49
CA ASP A 36 13.51 1.18 -1.23
C ASP A 36 14.15 1.78 -2.49
N LYS A 37 14.79 2.94 -2.36
CA LYS A 37 15.32 3.69 -3.50
C LYS A 37 16.52 3.00 -4.18
N LYS A 38 17.27 2.17 -3.44
CA LYS A 38 18.46 1.48 -3.96
C LYS A 38 18.11 0.15 -4.62
N THR A 39 17.22 -0.63 -4.00
CA THR A 39 16.87 -1.97 -4.51
C THR A 39 15.60 -2.00 -5.35
N LYS A 40 14.85 -0.88 -5.40
CA LYS A 40 13.48 -0.78 -5.96
C LYS A 40 12.49 -1.79 -5.37
N LYS A 41 12.87 -2.54 -4.33
CA LYS A 41 11.99 -3.50 -3.67
C LYS A 41 11.05 -2.76 -2.74
N CYS A 42 9.77 -3.14 -2.75
CA CYS A 42 8.81 -2.67 -1.78
C CYS A 42 9.30 -3.01 -0.37
N LYS A 43 9.15 -2.14 0.63
CA LYS A 43 9.52 -2.49 2.01
C LYS A 43 8.43 -3.30 2.73
N GLY A 44 7.39 -3.72 2.01
CA GLY A 44 6.25 -4.47 2.56
C GLY A 44 5.30 -3.59 3.38
N TYR A 45 5.31 -2.27 3.18
CA TYR A 45 4.35 -1.35 3.79
C TYR A 45 3.95 -0.19 2.87
N ALA A 46 2.74 0.32 3.09
CA ALA A 46 2.08 1.36 2.31
C ALA A 46 1.24 2.25 3.23
N PHE A 47 1.00 3.46 2.75
CA PHE A 47 0.08 4.40 3.34
C PHE A 47 -1.10 4.61 2.41
N ILE A 48 -2.30 4.59 2.96
CA ILE A 48 -3.58 4.75 2.26
C ILE A 48 -4.36 5.90 2.89
#